data_AF-A0A157T056-F1
#
_entry.id   AF-A0A157T056-F1
#
_cell.length_a   1.000
_cell.length_b   1.000
_cell.length_c   1.000
_cell.angle_alpha   90.00
_cell.angle_beta   90.00
_cell.angle_gamma   90.00
#
_symmetry.space_group_name_H-M   'P 1'
#
loop_
_entity.id
_entity.type
_entity.pdbx_description
1 polymer ?
#
loop_
_entity_poly.entity_id
_entity_poly.type
_entity_poly.pdbx_seq_one_letter_code
_entity_poly.pdbx_strand_id
1 'polypeptide(L)'
;MSGFLLRILGFDKMISDITKVLDEDVKQSVKELIYPVIREREDSISILKEILREYNLNLEIKENRNIRISESRRLAALACNVTPLNIENPENILWKLAETIKPKGANKCQKSQQ
;
A
#
# COMPACT_ATOMS: atom_id res chain seq x y z
N MET A 1 19.48 8.13 -14.56
CA MET A 1 19.94 8.26 -15.97
C MET A 1 18.79 8.36 -16.99
N SER A 2 17.62 7.72 -16.78
CA SER A 2 16.51 7.76 -17.75
C SER A 2 15.86 9.13 -17.95
N GLY A 3 15.65 9.92 -16.88
CA GLY A 3 15.08 11.28 -16.99
C GLY A 3 15.99 12.27 -17.74
N PHE A 4 17.29 12.00 -17.80
CA PHE A 4 18.26 12.83 -18.53
C PHE A 4 18.20 12.60 -20.04
N LEU A 5 17.95 11.36 -20.48
CA LEU A 5 17.80 11.00 -21.90
C LEU A 5 16.50 11.56 -22.50
N LEU A 6 15.40 11.52 -21.76
CA LEU A 6 14.12 12.13 -22.16
C LEU A 6 14.26 13.64 -22.41
N ARG A 7 15.06 14.33 -21.58
CA ARG A 7 15.38 15.75 -21.72
C ARG A 7 16.19 16.06 -22.98
N ILE A 8 17.20 15.24 -23.29
CA ILE A 8 18.12 15.46 -24.42
C ILE A 8 17.44 15.24 -25.77
N LEU A 9 16.52 14.28 -25.85
CA LEU A 9 15.82 13.92 -27.09
C LEU A 9 14.66 14.87 -27.44
N GLY A 10 14.39 15.90 -26.63
CA GLY A 10 13.33 16.88 -26.90
C GLY A 10 11.90 16.40 -26.60
N PHE A 11 11.74 15.22 -25.98
CA PHE A 11 10.43 14.69 -25.58
C PHE A 11 9.73 15.60 -24.57
N ASP A 12 10.46 16.33 -23.73
CA ASP A 12 9.88 17.31 -22.78
C ASP A 12 8.96 18.34 -23.48
N LYS A 13 9.33 18.79 -24.69
CA LYS A 13 8.54 19.77 -25.44
C LYS A 13 7.27 19.14 -26.02
N MET A 14 7.39 17.92 -26.55
CA MET A 14 6.28 17.13 -27.08
C MET A 14 5.27 16.76 -25.98
N ILE A 15 5.75 16.31 -24.82
CA ILE A 15 4.91 15.98 -23.66
C ILE A 15 4.24 17.24 -23.10
N SER A 16 4.95 18.35 -23.02
CA SER A 16 4.38 19.65 -22.63
C SER A 16 3.25 20.08 -23.57
N ASP A 17 3.43 19.92 -24.89
CA ASP A 17 2.39 20.27 -25.86
C ASP A 17 1.17 19.35 -25.79
N ILE A 18 1.36 18.04 -25.57
CA ILE A 18 0.27 17.08 -25.36
C ILE A 18 -0.48 17.39 -24.05
N THR A 19 0.23 17.74 -22.98
CA THR A 19 -0.36 18.00 -21.66
C THR A 19 -1.02 19.36 -21.53
N LYS A 20 -0.86 20.29 -22.47
CA LYS A 20 -1.58 21.58 -22.49
C LYS A 20 -3.09 21.45 -22.76
N VAL A 21 -3.51 20.35 -23.38
CA VAL A 21 -4.91 20.10 -23.77
C VAL A 21 -5.64 19.25 -22.73
N LEU A 22 -4.92 18.71 -21.74
CA LEU A 22 -5.45 17.81 -20.72
C LEU A 22 -5.74 18.56 -19.43
N ASP A 23 -6.79 18.14 -18.72
CA ASP A 23 -7.10 18.61 -17.37
C ASP A 23 -5.93 18.34 -16.41
N GLU A 24 -5.76 19.19 -15.39
CA GLU A 24 -4.61 19.14 -14.48
C GLU A 24 -4.47 17.79 -13.74
N ASP A 25 -5.57 17.12 -13.42
CA ASP A 25 -5.57 15.78 -12.79
C ASP A 25 -5.00 14.70 -13.73
N VAL A 26 -5.35 14.78 -15.02
CA VAL A 26 -4.87 13.83 -16.05
C VAL A 26 -3.41 14.11 -16.38
N LYS A 27 -3.02 15.39 -16.41
CA LYS A 27 -1.65 15.83 -16.65
C LYS A 27 -0.67 15.33 -15.61
N GLN A 28 -1.08 15.28 -14.33
CA GLN A 28 -0.24 14.71 -13.28
C GLN A 28 -0.05 13.20 -13.50
N SER A 29 -1.14 12.47 -13.79
CA SER A 29 -1.08 11.02 -14.06
C SER A 29 -0.23 10.67 -15.28
N VAL A 30 -0.31 11.46 -16.37
CA VAL A 30 0.51 11.29 -17.58
C VAL A 30 1.99 11.55 -17.28
N LYS A 31 2.32 12.55 -16.46
CA LYS A 31 3.70 12.79 -16.03
C LYS A 31 4.23 11.62 -15.21
N GLU A 32 3.43 11.06 -14.31
CA GLU A 32 3.83 9.89 -13.51
C GLU A 32 4.02 8.63 -14.35
N LEU A 33 3.33 8.52 -15.48
CA LEU A 33 3.47 7.41 -16.42
C LEU A 33 4.75 7.53 -17.26
N ILE A 34 5.08 8.73 -17.73
CA ILE A 34 6.18 8.96 -18.67
C ILE A 34 7.52 9.10 -17.94
N TYR A 35 7.53 9.82 -16.82
CA TYR A 35 8.72 9.98 -16.01
C TYR A 35 8.74 8.91 -14.92
N PRO A 36 9.88 8.23 -14.72
CA PRO A 36 10.00 7.30 -13.61
C PRO A 36 9.90 8.09 -12.30
N VAL A 37 8.75 7.98 -11.64
CA VAL A 37 8.51 8.57 -10.34
C VAL A 37 9.23 7.71 -9.31
N ILE A 38 10.30 8.26 -8.74
CA ILE A 38 10.93 7.66 -7.57
C ILE A 38 10.00 7.95 -6.40
N ARG A 39 9.22 6.95 -5.98
CA ARG A 39 8.40 7.04 -4.77
C ARG A 39 9.25 6.67 -3.56
N GLU A 40 9.13 7.44 -2.48
CA GLU A 40 9.71 7.05 -1.20
C GLU A 40 9.06 5.76 -0.70
N ARG A 41 9.81 4.97 0.08
CA ARG A 41 9.29 3.74 0.65
C ARG A 41 8.28 4.09 1.74
N GLU A 42 7.08 3.53 1.65
CA GLU A 42 6.06 3.74 2.66
C GLU A 42 6.31 2.87 3.89
N ASP A 43 5.94 3.38 5.06
CA ASP A 43 6.05 2.64 6.30
C ASP A 43 4.80 1.79 6.57
N SER A 44 4.97 0.47 6.53
CA SER A 44 3.90 -0.51 6.70
C SER A 44 3.17 -0.40 8.04
N ILE A 45 3.84 0.09 9.09
CA ILE A 45 3.24 0.23 10.42
C ILE A 45 2.30 1.44 10.44
N SER A 46 2.71 2.51 9.78
CA SER A 46 1.89 3.71 9.59
C SER A 46 0.63 3.37 8.79
N ILE A 47 0.76 2.63 7.68
CA ILE A 47 -0.36 2.12 6.90
C ILE A 47 -1.29 1.24 7.75
N LEU A 48 -0.73 0.31 8.53
CA LEU A 48 -1.54 -0.56 9.38
C LEU A 48 -2.32 0.23 10.45
N LYS A 49 -1.71 1.26 11.03
CA LYS A 49 -2.40 2.15 12.00
C LYS A 49 -3.53 2.93 11.34
N GLU A 50 -3.35 3.36 10.09
CA GLU A 50 -4.39 4.04 9.32
C GLU A 50 -5.58 3.11 9.07
N ILE A 51 -5.33 1.89 8.57
CA ILE A 51 -6.37 0.87 8.40
C ILE A 51 -7.11 0.63 9.71
N LEU A 52 -6.40 0.42 10.82
CA LEU A 52 -7.05 0.19 12.11
C LEU A 52 -7.92 1.36 12.56
N ARG A 53 -7.53 2.61 12.26
CA ARG A 53 -8.35 3.79 12.54
C ARG A 53 -9.61 3.82 11.70
N GLU A 54 -9.55 3.48 10.41
CA GLU A 54 -10.73 3.41 9.55
C GLU A 54 -11.76 2.41 10.08
N TYR A 55 -11.31 1.29 10.63
CA TYR A 55 -12.17 0.26 11.24
C TYR A 55 -12.49 0.51 12.72
N ASN A 56 -12.08 1.65 13.30
CA ASN A 56 -12.25 1.99 14.72
C ASN A 56 -11.70 0.92 15.69
N LEU A 57 -10.59 0.26 15.30
CA LEU A 57 -9.92 -0.75 16.09
C LEU A 57 -8.75 -0.16 16.87
N ASN A 58 -8.91 -0.07 18.19
CA ASN A 58 -7.82 0.32 19.08
C ASN A 58 -6.98 -0.90 19.46
N LEU A 59 -6.01 -1.25 18.60
CA LEU A 59 -5.04 -2.32 18.86
C LEU A 59 -3.66 -1.76 19.13
N GLU A 60 -3.02 -2.27 20.19
CA GLU A 60 -1.62 -1.99 20.47
C GLU A 60 -0.74 -2.81 19.52
N ILE A 61 -0.12 -2.14 18.54
CA ILE A 61 0.87 -2.76 17.65
C ILE A 61 2.23 -2.69 18.32
N LYS A 62 2.77 -3.86 18.69
CA LYS A 62 4.15 -4.00 19.18
C LYS A 62 5.05 -4.52 18.09
N GLU A 63 6.05 -3.72 17.72
CA GLU A 63 7.11 -4.13 16.82
C GLU A 63 8.03 -5.12 17.52
N ASN A 64 8.26 -6.26 16.87
CA ASN A 64 9.26 -7.20 17.36
C ASN A 64 10.51 -7.14 16.48
N ARG A 65 11.54 -6.42 16.93
CA ARG A 65 12.81 -6.33 16.19
C ARG A 65 13.62 -7.63 16.20
N ASN A 66 13.26 -8.60 17.04
CA ASN A 66 13.99 -9.85 17.22
C ASN A 66 13.45 -11.00 16.35
N ILE A 67 12.26 -10.85 15.75
CA ILE A 67 11.73 -11.87 14.83
C ILE A 67 12.47 -11.77 13.50
N ARG A 68 13.13 -12.87 13.10
CA ARG A 68 13.77 -12.98 11.79
C ARG A 68 12.69 -13.12 10.71
N ILE A 69 12.58 -12.12 9.86
CA ILE A 69 11.67 -12.14 8.71
C ILE A 69 12.22 -13.11 7.65
N SER A 70 11.36 -14.00 7.14
CA SER A 70 11.72 -14.90 6.04
C SER A 70 12.04 -14.10 4.78
N GLU A 71 12.99 -14.59 3.98
CA GLU A 71 13.45 -13.90 2.78
C GLU A 71 12.31 -13.57 1.79
N SER A 72 11.38 -14.50 1.59
CA SER A 72 10.18 -14.31 0.76
C SER A 72 9.34 -13.11 1.20
N ARG A 73 9.11 -12.94 2.50
CA ARG A 73 8.36 -11.81 3.08
C ARG A 73 9.09 -10.49 2.90
N ARG A 74 10.42 -10.50 3.08
CA ARG A 74 11.25 -9.33 2.83
C ARG A 74 11.17 -8.91 1.35
N LEU A 75 11.31 -9.86 0.43
CA LEU A 75 11.23 -9.59 -1.00
C LEU A 75 9.85 -9.06 -1.42
N ALA A 76 8.77 -9.63 -0.88
CA ALA A 76 7.42 -9.14 -1.12
C ALA A 76 7.24 -7.68 -0.67
N ALA A 77 7.72 -7.34 0.53
CA ALA A 77 7.67 -5.95 1.03
C ALA A 77 8.48 -4.99 0.14
N LEU A 78 9.67 -5.40 -0.30
CA LEU A 78 10.50 -4.62 -1.22
C LEU A 78 9.82 -4.41 -2.58
N ALA A 79 9.17 -5.44 -3.12
CA ALA A 79 8.44 -5.37 -4.39
C ALA A 79 7.22 -4.43 -4.31
N CYS A 80 6.54 -4.41 -3.17
CA CYS A 80 5.42 -3.49 -2.91
C CYS A 80 5.87 -2.08 -2.50
N ASN A 81 7.18 -1.78 -2.48
CA ASN A 81 7.73 -0.51 -2.01
C ASN A 81 7.33 -0.14 -0.58
N VAL A 82 7.23 -1.12 0.33
CA VAL A 82 6.89 -0.93 1.74
C VAL A 82 7.96 -1.49 2.68
N THR A 83 7.99 -1.03 3.94
CA THR A 83 8.86 -1.61 4.97
C THR A 83 8.39 -3.01 5.36
N PRO A 84 9.28 -4.00 5.59
CA PRO A 84 8.85 -5.32 6.05
C PRO A 84 8.15 -5.23 7.40
N LEU A 85 6.89 -5.68 7.48
CA LEU A 85 6.09 -5.65 8.69
C LEU A 85 6.59 -6.71 9.68
N ASN A 86 6.92 -6.29 10.91
CA ASN A 86 7.42 -7.18 11.95
C ASN A 86 6.71 -6.95 13.29
N ILE A 87 5.70 -7.77 13.56
CA ILE A 87 4.80 -7.60 14.71
C ILE A 87 4.87 -8.86 15.58
N GLU A 88 4.75 -8.70 16.90
CA GLU A 88 4.72 -9.82 17.85
C GLU A 88 3.59 -10.82 17.59
N ASN A 89 2.36 -10.33 17.41
CA ASN A 89 1.15 -11.16 17.28
C ASN A 89 0.31 -10.79 16.04
N PRO A 90 0.78 -11.13 14.83
CA PRO A 90 0.09 -10.75 13.60
C PRO A 90 -1.28 -11.42 13.45
N GLU A 91 -1.43 -12.67 13.90
CA GLU A 91 -2.69 -13.43 13.78
C GLU A 91 -3.84 -12.78 14.53
N ASN A 92 -3.60 -12.28 15.74
CA ASN A 92 -4.62 -11.63 16.56
C ASN A 92 -5.12 -10.33 15.90
N ILE A 93 -4.21 -9.56 15.30
CA ILE A 93 -4.55 -8.33 14.58
C ILE A 93 -5.43 -8.67 13.35
N LEU A 94 -5.03 -9.68 12.59
CA LEU A 94 -5.78 -10.13 11.41
C LEU A 94 -7.18 -10.65 11.79
N TRP A 95 -7.28 -11.42 12.88
CA TRP A 95 -8.57 -11.92 13.35
C TRP A 95 -9.52 -10.79 13.75
N LYS A 96 -9.04 -9.81 14.51
CA LYS A 96 -9.86 -8.66 14.92
C LYS A 96 -10.29 -7.80 13.73
N LEU A 97 -9.41 -7.61 12.75
CA LEU A 97 -9.77 -6.97 11.48
C LEU A 97 -10.87 -7.77 10.76
N ALA A 98 -10.71 -9.09 10.64
CA ALA A 98 -11.69 -9.95 9.98
C ALA A 98 -13.07 -9.92 10.68
N GLU A 99 -13.11 -9.88 12.01
CA GLU A 99 -14.35 -9.75 12.79
C GLU A 99 -15.10 -8.46 12.45
N THR A 100 -14.39 -7.34 12.25
CA THR A 100 -15.01 -6.06 11.89
C THR A 100 -15.56 -6.03 10.47
N ILE A 101 -14.94 -6.77 9.53
CA ILE A 101 -15.36 -6.85 8.13
C ILE A 101 -16.54 -7.83 7.95
N LYS A 102 -16.73 -8.77 8.89
CA LYS A 102 -17.73 -9.83 8.77
C LYS A 102 -19.14 -9.23 8.64
N PRO A 103 -19.91 -9.53 7.56
CA PRO A 103 -21.27 -9.05 7.41
C PRO A 103 -22.15 -9.63 8.52
N LYS A 104 -23.01 -8.78 9.13
CA LYS A 104 -23.88 -9.10 10.29
C LYS A 104 -24.89 -10.25 10.09
N GLY A 105 -24.83 -11.01 8.99
CA GLY A 105 -25.76 -12.09 8.64
C GLY A 105 -25.22 -13.53 8.73
N ALA A 106 -23.90 -13.74 8.86
CA ALA A 106 -23.32 -15.09 8.76
C ALA A 106 -23.60 -16.02 9.96
N ASN A 107 -24.15 -15.49 11.07
CA ASN A 107 -24.44 -16.28 12.27
C ASN A 107 -25.78 -17.06 12.20
N LYS A 108 -26.59 -16.91 11.14
CA LYS A 108 -27.88 -17.62 11.03
C LYS A 108 -27.78 -19.05 10.49
N CYS A 109 -26.68 -19.43 9.83
CA CYS A 109 -26.58 -20.76 9.20
C CYS A 109 -26.09 -21.89 10.12
N GLN A 110 -25.72 -21.61 11.37
CA GLN A 110 -25.19 -22.64 12.30
C GLN A 110 -26.22 -23.19 13.30
N LYS A 111 -27.49 -22.75 13.25
CA LYS A 111 -28.54 -23.19 14.21
C LYS A 111 -29.51 -24.25 13.69
N SER A 112 -29.29 -24.85 12.53
CA SER A 112 -30.23 -25.81 11.93
C SER A 112 -29.71 -27.25 11.91
N GLN A 113 -29.00 -27.69 12.94
CA GLN A 113 -28.71 -29.11 13.20
C GLN A 113 -28.71 -29.35 14.72
N GLN A 114 -29.90 -29.44 15.29
CA GLN A 114 -30.20 -30.16 16.53
C GLN A 114 -31.26 -31.19 16.21
#